data_AF-A0A7C3WLK4-F1
#
_entry.id   AF-A0A7C3WLK4-F1
#
_cell.length_a   1.000
_cell.length_b   1.000
_cell.length_c   1.000
_cell.angle_alpha   90.00
_cell.angle_beta   90.00
_cell.angle_gamma   90.00
#
_symmetry.space_group_name_H-M   'P 1'
#
loop_
_entity.id
_entity.type
_entity.pdbx_description
1 polymer ?
#
loop_
_entity_poly.entity_id
_entity_poly.type
_entity_poly.pdbx_seq_one_letter_code
_entity_poly.pdbx_strand_id
1 'polypeptide(L)'
;MRAPDFREAERKLRDLYSSYEEKLRGLEERLSELEEKARKREVSFGELMGELRSLRFEARSLLGEFKLESRRVFKELSSSLAGEELEELEELNEDLMESLEDSVDDFLERVEEAIDEARFFLRPRGVRREIRIEIPEIRLPDIGKIIEESLSAAWRSSPSAVVSSTRILQADLKVIDALVEAGVFKSRNEGIAYFVAQ
;
A
#
# COMPACT_ATOMS: atom_id res chain seq x y z
N MET A 1 10.86 21.67 -35.86
CA MET A 1 12.02 20.88 -35.40
C MET A 1 12.06 21.09 -33.89
N ARG A 2 11.72 20.06 -33.08
CA ARG A 2 11.61 20.21 -31.61
C ARG A 2 12.95 20.59 -30.99
N ALA A 3 12.93 21.41 -29.93
CA ALA A 3 14.14 21.77 -29.20
C ALA A 3 14.84 20.52 -28.62
N PRO A 4 16.19 20.51 -28.55
CA PRO A 4 16.94 19.44 -27.89
C PRO A 4 16.47 19.19 -26.46
N ASP A 5 16.17 20.28 -25.73
CA ASP A 5 15.77 20.26 -24.33
C ASP A 5 14.41 19.57 -24.13
N PHE A 6 13.45 19.78 -25.06
CA PHE A 6 12.16 19.08 -25.04
C PHE A 6 12.34 17.57 -25.21
N ARG A 7 13.17 17.12 -26.16
CA ARG A 7 13.39 15.68 -26.40
C ARG A 7 14.05 14.99 -25.21
N GLU A 8 14.96 15.68 -24.54
CA GLU A 8 15.56 15.18 -23.32
C GLU A 8 14.53 15.07 -22.19
N ALA A 9 13.65 16.07 -22.05
CA ALA A 9 12.58 16.08 -21.07
C ALA A 9 11.59 14.92 -21.29
N GLU A 10 11.10 14.76 -22.51
CA GLU A 10 10.23 13.66 -22.92
C GLU A 10 10.86 12.30 -22.58
N ARG A 11 12.14 12.10 -22.95
CA ARG A 11 12.84 10.85 -22.66
C ARG A 11 12.91 10.58 -21.16
N LYS A 12 13.25 11.57 -20.33
CA LYS A 12 13.36 11.38 -18.88
C LYS A 12 12.03 10.99 -18.23
N LEU A 13 10.92 11.58 -18.65
CA LEU A 13 9.59 11.21 -18.15
C LEU A 13 9.21 9.78 -18.57
N ARG A 14 9.50 9.40 -19.81
CA ARG A 14 9.26 8.02 -20.29
C ARG A 14 10.14 7.00 -19.57
N ASP A 15 11.42 7.29 -19.38
CA ASP A 15 12.34 6.43 -18.64
C ASP A 15 11.88 6.24 -17.19
N LEU A 16 11.40 7.33 -16.55
CA LEU A 16 10.80 7.27 -15.22
C LEU A 16 9.58 6.35 -15.22
N TYR A 17 8.62 6.58 -16.11
CA TYR A 17 7.42 5.73 -16.25
C TYR A 17 7.78 4.26 -16.43
N SER A 18 8.66 3.93 -17.38
CA SER A 18 9.09 2.55 -17.64
C SER A 18 9.73 1.90 -16.41
N SER A 19 10.49 2.65 -15.62
CA SER A 19 11.08 2.12 -14.38
C SER A 19 10.02 1.74 -13.33
N TYR A 20 8.89 2.45 -13.28
CA TYR A 20 7.79 2.15 -12.37
C TYR A 20 6.87 1.05 -12.91
N GLU A 21 6.67 0.97 -14.23
CA GLU A 21 6.03 -0.20 -14.86
C GLU A 21 6.81 -1.49 -14.57
N GLU A 22 8.14 -1.47 -14.65
CA GLU A 22 8.96 -2.64 -14.33
C GLU A 22 8.81 -3.07 -12.87
N LYS A 23 8.75 -2.10 -11.93
CA LYS A 23 8.48 -2.39 -10.52
C LYS A 23 7.08 -3.00 -10.34
N LEU A 24 6.07 -2.46 -11.02
CA LEU A 24 4.70 -2.97 -10.96
C LEU A 24 4.63 -4.40 -11.49
N ARG A 25 5.29 -4.69 -12.62
CA ARG A 25 5.42 -6.04 -13.17
C ARG A 25 6.04 -7.02 -12.16
N GLY A 26 7.04 -6.57 -11.39
CA GLY A 26 7.59 -7.36 -10.29
C GLY A 26 6.57 -7.71 -9.19
N LEU A 27 5.60 -6.82 -8.92
CA LEU A 27 4.48 -7.10 -8.01
C LEU A 27 3.48 -8.08 -8.65
N GLU A 28 3.21 -7.96 -9.94
CA GLU A 28 2.35 -8.89 -10.69
C GLU A 28 2.91 -10.32 -10.70
N GLU A 29 4.22 -10.46 -10.92
CA GLU A 29 4.92 -11.75 -10.86
C GLU A 29 4.79 -12.37 -9.46
N ARG A 30 5.01 -11.58 -8.40
CA ARG A 30 4.84 -12.02 -7.00
C ARG A 30 3.41 -12.44 -6.69
N LEU A 31 2.40 -11.69 -7.16
CA LEU A 31 1.00 -12.07 -7.02
C LEU A 31 0.73 -13.43 -7.70
N SER A 32 1.21 -13.60 -8.93
CA SER A 32 1.03 -14.82 -9.71
C SER A 32 1.67 -16.04 -9.01
N GLU A 33 2.88 -15.87 -8.47
CA GLU A 33 3.54 -16.91 -7.67
C GLU A 33 2.76 -17.26 -6.40
N LEU A 34 2.21 -16.26 -5.73
CA LEU A 34 1.44 -16.42 -4.50
C LEU A 34 0.12 -17.15 -4.76
N GLU A 35 -0.57 -16.82 -5.85
CA GLU A 35 -1.77 -17.52 -6.33
C GLU A 35 -1.47 -19.00 -6.64
N GLU A 36 -0.35 -19.29 -7.31
CA GLU A 36 0.07 -20.65 -7.59
C GLU A 36 0.39 -21.45 -6.33
N LYS A 37 1.10 -20.85 -5.36
CA LYS A 37 1.36 -21.46 -4.05
C LYS A 37 0.05 -21.71 -3.29
N ALA A 38 -0.91 -20.79 -3.35
CA ALA A 38 -2.21 -20.94 -2.73
C ALA A 38 -3.01 -22.10 -3.35
N ARG A 39 -3.02 -22.21 -4.70
CA ARG A 39 -3.64 -23.33 -5.44
C ARG A 39 -3.04 -24.68 -5.04
N LYS A 40 -1.72 -24.75 -4.89
CA LYS A 40 -0.99 -25.95 -4.45
C LYS A 40 -1.10 -26.21 -2.94
N ARG A 41 -1.71 -25.30 -2.17
CA ARG A 41 -1.81 -25.33 -0.70
C ARG A 41 -0.45 -25.36 -0.01
N GLU A 42 0.53 -24.69 -0.61
CA GLU A 42 1.92 -24.61 -0.11
C GLU A 42 2.12 -23.47 0.89
N VAL A 43 1.10 -22.61 1.08
CA VAL A 43 1.11 -21.48 2.01
C VAL A 43 -0.09 -21.55 2.95
N SER A 44 0.09 -21.12 4.19
CA SER A 44 -1.02 -20.98 5.12
C SER A 44 -1.89 -19.75 4.76
N PHE A 45 -3.13 -19.74 5.24
CA PHE A 45 -4.02 -18.60 5.03
C PHE A 45 -3.48 -17.29 5.63
N GLY A 46 -2.87 -17.37 6.82
CA GLY A 46 -2.31 -16.18 7.48
C GLY A 46 -1.15 -15.57 6.68
N GLU A 47 -0.26 -16.42 6.15
CA GLU A 47 0.83 -16.01 5.25
C GLU A 47 0.27 -15.42 3.95
N LEU A 48 -0.67 -16.11 3.30
CA LEU A 48 -1.32 -15.64 2.07
C LEU A 48 -1.95 -14.25 2.25
N MET A 49 -2.73 -14.06 3.31
CA MET A 49 -3.38 -12.77 3.60
C MET A 49 -2.37 -11.67 3.95
N GLY A 50 -1.26 -12.03 4.61
CA GLY A 50 -0.18 -11.10 4.90
C GLY A 50 0.49 -10.60 3.62
N GLU A 51 0.87 -11.52 2.74
CA GLU A 51 1.50 -11.22 1.45
C GLU A 51 0.59 -10.41 0.52
N LEU A 52 -0.69 -10.78 0.39
CA LEU A 52 -1.66 -10.01 -0.41
C LEU A 52 -1.84 -8.57 0.10
N ARG A 53 -1.85 -8.38 1.43
CA ARG A 53 -1.89 -7.03 2.02
C ARG A 53 -0.61 -6.25 1.77
N SER A 54 0.55 -6.92 1.79
CA SER A 54 1.85 -6.31 1.46
C SER A 54 1.85 -5.84 0.02
N LEU A 55 1.47 -6.70 -0.93
CA LEU A 55 1.37 -6.36 -2.36
C LEU A 55 0.48 -5.15 -2.60
N ARG A 56 -0.70 -5.11 -1.97
CA ARG A 56 -1.60 -3.95 -2.02
C ARG A 56 -0.96 -2.66 -1.50
N PHE A 57 -0.23 -2.73 -0.39
CA PHE A 57 0.47 -1.57 0.16
C PHE A 57 1.60 -1.11 -0.77
N GLU A 58 2.43 -2.04 -1.23
CA GLU A 58 3.55 -1.77 -2.13
C GLU A 58 3.11 -1.13 -3.45
N ALA A 59 2.01 -1.59 -4.05
CA ALA A 59 1.47 -0.98 -5.27
C ALA A 59 0.98 0.46 -5.05
N ARG A 60 0.31 0.74 -3.92
CA ARG A 60 -0.09 2.11 -3.58
C ARG A 60 1.11 3.03 -3.28
N SER A 61 2.13 2.49 -2.61
CA SER A 61 3.38 3.21 -2.38
C SER A 61 4.09 3.52 -3.69
N LEU A 62 4.18 2.56 -4.61
CA LEU A 62 4.76 2.71 -5.94
C LEU A 62 4.08 3.85 -6.70
N LEU A 63 2.74 3.88 -6.72
CA LEU A 63 1.99 4.95 -7.37
C LEU A 63 2.24 6.32 -6.71
N GLY A 64 2.25 6.37 -5.38
CA GLY A 64 2.52 7.60 -4.64
C GLY A 64 3.92 8.15 -4.91
N GLU A 65 4.93 7.28 -4.95
CA GLU A 65 6.31 7.62 -5.29
C GLU A 65 6.40 8.15 -6.73
N PHE A 66 5.79 7.47 -7.69
CA PHE A 66 5.74 7.92 -9.07
C PHE A 66 5.14 9.31 -9.20
N LYS A 67 3.96 9.57 -8.60
CA LYS A 67 3.30 10.89 -8.63
C LYS A 67 4.19 12.01 -8.10
N LEU A 68 4.95 11.74 -7.03
CA LEU A 68 5.87 12.73 -6.45
C LEU A 68 7.09 12.96 -7.35
N GLU A 69 7.66 11.89 -7.90
CA GLU A 69 8.86 11.94 -8.73
C GLU A 69 8.56 12.55 -10.10
N SER A 70 7.48 12.14 -10.76
CA SER A 70 6.98 12.72 -12.01
C SER A 70 6.77 14.23 -11.86
N ARG A 71 6.06 14.68 -10.81
CA ARG A 71 5.87 16.13 -10.55
C ARG A 71 7.19 16.88 -10.35
N ARG A 72 8.15 16.27 -9.65
CA ARG A 72 9.48 16.87 -9.45
C ARG A 72 10.24 16.99 -10.77
N VAL A 73 10.31 15.90 -11.53
CA VAL A 73 11.01 15.82 -12.81
C VAL A 73 10.36 16.77 -13.83
N PHE A 74 9.03 16.78 -13.94
CA PHE A 74 8.30 17.72 -14.77
C PHE A 74 8.61 19.18 -14.40
N LYS A 75 8.61 19.53 -13.12
CA LYS A 75 8.92 20.91 -12.67
C LYS A 75 10.37 21.32 -12.99
N GLU A 76 11.31 20.39 -12.88
CA GLU A 76 12.70 20.64 -13.25
C GLU A 76 12.83 20.90 -14.76
N LEU A 77 12.20 20.04 -15.56
CA LEU A 77 12.27 20.05 -17.03
C LEU A 77 11.49 21.20 -17.68
N SER A 78 10.35 21.58 -17.10
CA SER A 78 9.50 22.66 -17.62
C SER A 78 10.14 24.04 -17.50
N SER A 79 11.12 24.22 -16.61
CA SER A 79 11.77 25.51 -16.37
C SER A 79 12.51 26.08 -17.59
N SER A 80 12.90 25.22 -18.54
CA SER A 80 13.58 25.59 -19.79
C SER A 80 12.66 25.59 -21.01
N LEU A 81 11.37 25.27 -20.85
CA LEU A 81 10.40 25.17 -21.95
C LEU A 81 9.38 26.32 -21.90
N ALA A 82 8.74 26.61 -23.03
CA ALA A 82 7.71 27.63 -23.12
C ALA A 82 6.71 27.36 -24.26
N GLY A 83 5.50 27.87 -24.10
CA GLY A 83 4.43 27.76 -25.11
C GLY A 83 4.05 26.30 -25.39
N GLU A 84 3.90 25.97 -26.66
CA GLU A 84 3.46 24.65 -27.14
C GLU A 84 4.35 23.50 -26.60
N GLU A 85 5.67 23.69 -26.48
CA GLU A 85 6.56 22.65 -25.93
C GLU A 85 6.31 22.36 -24.44
N LEU A 86 5.83 23.34 -23.68
CA LEU A 86 5.47 23.14 -22.27
C LEU A 86 4.13 22.41 -22.16
N GLU A 87 3.14 22.81 -22.96
CA GLU A 87 1.82 22.19 -23.03
C GLU A 87 1.93 20.71 -23.44
N GLU A 88 2.70 20.40 -24.49
CA GLU A 88 2.95 19.02 -24.93
C GLU A 88 3.62 18.15 -23.85
N LEU A 89 4.52 18.74 -23.04
CA LEU A 89 5.18 18.00 -21.96
C LEU A 89 4.24 17.77 -20.78
N GLU A 90 3.36 18.72 -20.50
CA GLU A 90 2.34 18.61 -19.45
C GLU A 90 1.34 17.49 -19.80
N GLU A 91 0.81 17.51 -21.01
CA GLU A 91 -0.07 16.44 -21.54
C GLU A 91 0.61 15.07 -21.45
N LEU A 92 1.86 14.95 -21.90
CA LEU A 92 2.60 13.70 -21.78
C LEU A 92 2.73 13.23 -20.32
N ASN A 93 3.02 14.15 -19.40
CA ASN A 93 3.17 13.80 -18.00
C ASN A 93 1.85 13.32 -17.39
N GLU A 94 0.73 13.96 -17.75
CA GLU A 94 -0.62 13.55 -17.35
C GLU A 94 -0.98 12.17 -17.90
N ASP A 95 -0.76 11.94 -19.20
CA ASP A 95 -1.01 10.64 -19.85
C ASP A 95 -0.25 9.50 -19.19
N LEU A 96 1.03 9.73 -18.84
CA LEU A 96 1.85 8.72 -18.15
C LEU A 96 1.40 8.49 -16.70
N MET A 97 0.90 9.52 -16.01
CA MET A 97 0.29 9.39 -14.69
C MET A 97 -0.98 8.57 -14.74
N GLU A 98 -1.91 8.91 -15.63
CA GLU A 98 -3.15 8.16 -15.82
C GLU A 98 -2.87 6.70 -16.19
N SER A 99 -1.95 6.46 -17.14
CA SER A 99 -1.59 5.11 -17.56
C SER A 99 -1.05 4.24 -16.41
N LEU A 100 -0.24 4.79 -15.51
CA LEU A 100 0.26 4.04 -14.36
C LEU A 100 -0.81 3.89 -13.27
N GLU A 101 -1.66 4.91 -13.07
CA GLU A 101 -2.82 4.82 -12.16
C GLU A 101 -3.72 3.65 -12.55
N ASP A 102 -4.13 3.57 -13.82
CA ASP A 102 -4.96 2.51 -14.35
C ASP A 102 -4.31 1.13 -14.15
N SER A 103 -3.01 1.01 -14.47
CA SER A 103 -2.28 -0.25 -14.31
C SER A 103 -2.18 -0.69 -12.85
N VAL A 104 -2.01 0.26 -11.92
CA VAL A 104 -1.99 -0.02 -10.49
C VAL A 104 -3.38 -0.42 -10.00
N ASP A 105 -4.43 0.26 -10.46
CA ASP A 105 -5.81 -0.05 -10.08
C ASP A 105 -6.20 -1.45 -10.57
N ASP A 106 -5.88 -1.83 -11.81
CA ASP A 106 -6.05 -3.18 -12.35
C ASP A 106 -5.34 -4.24 -11.48
N PHE A 107 -4.10 -3.95 -11.07
CA PHE A 107 -3.37 -4.83 -10.15
C PHE A 107 -4.04 -4.95 -8.79
N LEU A 108 -4.51 -3.83 -8.23
CA LEU A 108 -5.18 -3.79 -6.94
C LEU A 108 -6.51 -4.57 -6.96
N GLU A 109 -7.28 -4.47 -8.04
CA GLU A 109 -8.49 -5.26 -8.24
C GLU A 109 -8.18 -6.77 -8.20
N ARG A 110 -7.14 -7.22 -8.90
CA ARG A 110 -6.70 -8.62 -8.87
C ARG A 110 -6.28 -9.08 -7.47
N VAL A 111 -5.57 -8.23 -6.73
CA VAL A 111 -5.21 -8.52 -5.32
C VAL A 111 -6.48 -8.65 -4.46
N GLU A 112 -7.49 -7.80 -4.67
CA GLU A 112 -8.76 -7.87 -3.95
C GLU A 112 -9.55 -9.13 -4.28
N GLU A 113 -9.59 -9.54 -5.56
CA GLU A 113 -10.16 -10.81 -5.98
C GLU A 113 -9.49 -12.00 -5.29
N ALA A 114 -8.15 -12.03 -5.25
CA ALA A 114 -7.40 -13.07 -4.57
C ALA A 114 -7.68 -13.11 -3.05
N ILE A 115 -7.85 -11.94 -2.42
CA ILE A 115 -8.25 -11.84 -1.01
C ILE A 115 -9.64 -12.43 -0.79
N ASP A 116 -10.60 -12.10 -1.67
CA ASP A 116 -11.97 -12.56 -1.52
C ASP A 116 -12.13 -14.05 -1.83
N GLU A 117 -11.37 -14.58 -2.79
CA GLU A 117 -11.25 -16.01 -3.04
C GLU A 117 -10.70 -16.74 -1.80
N ALA A 118 -9.59 -16.25 -1.23
CA ALA A 118 -8.99 -16.82 -0.02
C ALA A 118 -9.98 -16.83 1.17
N ARG A 119 -10.81 -15.79 1.30
CA ARG A 119 -11.86 -15.71 2.32
C ARG A 119 -13.04 -16.65 2.04
N PHE A 120 -13.42 -16.83 0.78
CA PHE A 120 -14.55 -17.68 0.40
C PHE A 120 -14.31 -19.15 0.76
N PHE A 121 -13.08 -19.65 0.56
CA PHE A 121 -12.69 -21.00 0.98
C PHE A 121 -12.81 -21.23 2.51
N LEU A 122 -12.87 -20.15 3.30
CA LEU A 122 -13.04 -20.18 4.75
C LEU A 122 -14.45 -19.86 5.24
N ARG A 123 -15.42 -19.52 4.38
CA ARG A 123 -16.82 -19.40 4.84
C ARG A 123 -17.25 -20.75 5.40
N PRO A 124 -17.45 -20.89 6.72
CA PRO A 124 -17.84 -22.17 7.29
C PRO A 124 -19.23 -22.47 6.76
N ARG A 125 -19.39 -23.56 6.01
CA ARG A 125 -20.69 -24.21 5.92
C ARG A 125 -21.05 -24.70 7.33
N GLY A 126 -21.72 -23.84 8.11
CA GLY A 126 -22.59 -24.21 9.20
C GLY A 126 -21.98 -24.75 10.50
N VAL A 127 -20.78 -24.35 10.94
CA VAL A 127 -20.28 -24.78 12.26
C VAL A 127 -19.82 -23.61 13.11
N ARG A 128 -20.57 -23.34 14.19
CA ARG A 128 -20.06 -22.65 15.39
C ARG A 128 -18.87 -23.45 15.92
N ARG A 129 -17.65 -23.04 15.60
CA ARG A 129 -16.45 -23.46 16.32
C ARG A 129 -15.66 -22.20 16.65
N GLU A 130 -15.30 -22.06 17.91
CA GLU A 130 -14.34 -21.08 18.41
C GLU A 130 -13.06 -21.20 17.59
N ILE A 131 -12.81 -20.21 16.72
CA ILE A 131 -11.55 -20.10 15.99
C ILE A 131 -10.57 -19.44 16.96
N ARG A 132 -9.63 -20.20 17.51
CA ARG A 132 -8.39 -19.62 18.03
C ARG A 132 -7.57 -19.18 16.82
N ILE A 133 -7.60 -17.89 16.52
CA ILE A 133 -6.76 -17.27 15.50
C ILE A 133 -5.37 -17.10 16.12
N GLU A 134 -4.42 -17.93 15.72
CA GLU A 134 -3.01 -17.57 15.87
C GLU A 134 -2.69 -16.55 14.77
N ILE A 135 -2.51 -15.29 15.16
CA ILE A 135 -2.17 -14.19 14.26
C ILE A 135 -0.66 -14.27 14.02
N PRO A 136 -0.19 -14.50 12.79
CA PRO A 136 1.25 -14.47 12.51
C PRO A 136 1.79 -13.03 12.62
N GLU A 137 3.03 -12.94 13.06
CA GLU A 137 3.78 -11.70 13.32
C GLU A 137 3.90 -10.86 12.04
N ILE A 138 3.31 -9.67 12.04
CA ILE A 138 3.38 -8.72 10.91
C ILE A 138 4.81 -8.18 10.85
N ARG A 139 5.59 -8.62 9.87
CA ARG A 139 6.85 -7.95 9.52
C ARG A 139 6.52 -6.69 8.73
N LEU A 140 6.45 -5.56 9.44
CA LEU A 140 6.51 -4.25 8.81
C LEU A 140 7.89 -4.14 8.12
N PRO A 141 7.96 -3.91 6.81
CA PRO A 141 9.23 -3.62 6.14
C PRO A 141 9.85 -2.37 6.79
N ASP A 142 11.18 -2.33 6.90
CA ASP A 142 11.92 -1.22 7.52
C ASP A 142 11.54 0.13 6.88
N ILE A 143 10.66 0.88 7.54
CA ILE A 143 10.34 2.28 7.26
C ILE A 143 11.51 3.12 7.79
N GLY A 144 12.69 2.89 7.24
CA GLY A 144 13.91 3.61 7.58
C GLY A 144 13.86 5.03 7.03
N LYS A 145 13.24 5.96 7.80
CA LYS A 145 13.62 7.37 7.99
C LYS A 145 12.47 8.33 8.32
N ILE A 146 11.20 7.92 8.25
CA ILE A 146 10.06 8.85 8.44
C ILE A 146 9.48 8.81 9.88
N ILE A 147 9.81 7.78 10.67
CA ILE A 147 9.08 7.49 11.93
C ILE A 147 9.84 7.90 13.21
N GLU A 148 11.14 8.17 13.15
CA GLU A 148 12.00 8.25 14.35
C GLU A 148 11.63 9.42 15.30
N GLU A 149 11.13 10.53 14.78
CA GLU A 149 10.74 11.69 15.58
C GLU A 149 9.33 11.56 16.21
N SER A 150 8.42 10.80 15.60
CA SER A 150 7.02 10.71 16.04
C SER A 150 6.78 9.67 17.13
N LEU A 151 7.55 8.58 17.17
CA LEU A 151 7.38 7.51 18.17
C LEU A 151 8.00 7.84 19.53
N SER A 152 9.09 8.61 19.55
CA SER A 152 9.89 8.85 20.75
C SER A 152 9.18 9.71 21.82
N ALA A 153 8.17 10.49 21.41
CA ALA A 153 7.45 11.39 22.32
C ALA A 153 6.28 10.71 23.09
N ALA A 154 5.78 9.55 22.63
CA ALA A 154 4.56 8.94 23.15
C ALA A 154 4.76 8.02 24.37
N TRP A 155 6.00 7.72 24.74
CA TRP A 155 6.33 6.64 25.69
C TRP A 155 6.47 7.03 27.18
N ARG A 156 5.95 8.18 27.64
CA ARG A 156 6.07 8.57 29.07
C ARG A 156 4.71 8.78 29.79
N SER A 157 4.30 7.70 30.49
CA SER A 157 3.61 7.59 31.81
C SER A 157 2.17 8.09 32.09
N SER A 158 1.28 7.12 32.41
CA SER A 158 0.16 7.09 33.42
C SER A 158 -1.13 7.94 33.25
N PRO A 159 -2.29 7.65 33.92
CA PRO A 159 -2.99 6.38 34.25
C PRO A 159 -4.48 6.32 33.78
N SER A 160 -5.09 5.12 33.94
CA SER A 160 -6.32 4.60 33.27
C SER A 160 -7.71 5.10 33.74
N ALA A 161 -8.71 5.07 32.85
CA ALA A 161 -10.15 5.12 33.14
C ALA A 161 -10.93 3.91 32.53
N VAL A 162 -12.04 3.51 33.16
CA VAL A 162 -12.72 2.20 33.04
C VAL A 162 -13.99 2.24 32.17
N VAL A 163 -14.12 1.31 31.21
CA VAL A 163 -15.37 0.58 30.91
C VAL A 163 -14.98 -0.87 30.55
N SER A 164 -15.55 -1.86 31.27
CA SER A 164 -15.08 -3.26 31.39
C SER A 164 -15.25 -4.10 30.10
N SER A 165 -14.30 -4.93 29.64
CA SER A 165 -13.16 -5.54 30.36
C SER A 165 -11.79 -5.39 29.68
N THR A 166 -11.45 -4.26 29.06
CA THR A 166 -10.05 -3.85 28.92
C THR A 166 -9.90 -2.33 28.78
N ARG A 167 -8.96 -1.74 29.53
CA ARG A 167 -8.74 -0.28 29.53
C ARG A 167 -7.68 0.05 28.48
N ILE A 168 -8.04 0.85 27.50
CA ILE A 168 -7.16 1.28 26.38
C ILE A 168 -7.02 2.80 26.47
N LEU A 169 -5.80 3.32 26.32
CA LEU A 169 -5.58 4.77 26.42
C LEU A 169 -6.27 5.48 25.24
N GLN A 170 -6.71 6.72 25.45
CA GLN A 170 -7.36 7.48 24.38
C GLN A 170 -6.41 7.74 23.19
N ALA A 171 -5.10 7.80 23.45
CA ALA A 171 -4.08 7.85 22.42
C ALA A 171 -4.06 6.55 21.59
N ASP A 172 -4.11 5.39 22.25
CA ASP A 172 -4.14 4.09 21.58
C ASP A 172 -5.42 3.91 20.75
N LEU A 173 -6.55 4.46 21.20
CA LEU A 173 -7.79 4.50 20.41
C LEU A 173 -7.64 5.31 19.11
N LYS A 174 -6.93 6.44 19.16
CA LYS A 174 -6.66 7.24 17.94
C LYS A 174 -5.70 6.51 17.00
N VAL A 175 -4.74 5.77 17.54
CA VAL A 175 -3.85 4.92 16.74
C VAL A 175 -4.63 3.76 16.12
N ILE A 176 -5.49 3.11 16.88
CA ILE A 176 -6.40 2.07 16.38
C ILE A 176 -7.29 2.63 15.27
N ASP A 177 -7.81 3.84 15.44
CA ASP A 177 -8.63 4.50 14.43
C ASP A 177 -7.86 4.79 13.14
N ALA A 178 -6.66 5.34 13.25
CA ALA A 178 -5.79 5.57 12.11
C ALA A 178 -5.41 4.25 11.40
N LEU A 179 -5.23 3.16 12.16
CA LEU A 179 -4.94 1.84 11.60
C LEU A 179 -6.18 1.19 10.96
N VAL A 180 -7.38 1.47 11.47
CA VAL A 180 -8.64 1.04 10.82
C VAL A 180 -8.86 1.84 9.54
N GLU A 181 -8.61 3.14 9.57
CA GLU A 181 -8.74 4.05 8.43
C GLU A 181 -7.69 3.76 7.34
N ALA A 182 -6.47 3.39 7.74
CA ALA A 182 -5.44 2.85 6.87
C ALA A 182 -5.73 1.40 6.40
N GLY A 183 -6.85 0.81 6.83
CA GLY A 183 -7.31 -0.52 6.38
C GLY A 183 -6.50 -1.70 6.93
N VAL A 184 -5.70 -1.47 7.98
CA VAL A 184 -4.94 -2.50 8.72
C VAL A 184 -5.90 -3.37 9.53
N PHE A 185 -6.89 -2.75 10.18
CA PHE A 185 -7.99 -3.45 10.86
C PHE A 185 -9.32 -3.19 10.15
N LYS A 186 -10.20 -4.20 10.06
CA LYS A 186 -11.52 -4.07 9.41
C LYS A 186 -12.50 -3.27 10.26
N SER A 187 -12.30 -3.22 11.57
CA SER A 187 -13.11 -2.42 12.48
C SER A 187 -12.33 -1.99 13.71
N ARG A 188 -12.78 -0.90 14.33
CA ARG A 188 -12.24 -0.42 15.61
C ARG A 188 -12.23 -1.50 16.69
N ASN A 189 -13.24 -2.37 16.74
CA ASN A 189 -13.29 -3.47 17.71
C ASN A 189 -12.21 -4.54 17.46
N GLU A 190 -11.80 -4.74 16.21
CA GLU A 190 -10.69 -5.65 15.84
C GLU A 190 -9.34 -5.06 16.27
N GLY A 191 -9.12 -3.77 16.01
CA GLY A 191 -7.92 -3.09 16.50
C GLY A 191 -7.88 -3.02 18.02
N ILE A 192 -9.01 -2.76 18.68
CA ILE A 192 -9.13 -2.81 20.14
C ILE A 192 -8.75 -4.21 20.66
N ALA A 193 -9.32 -5.29 20.10
CA ALA A 193 -9.00 -6.65 20.54
C ALA A 193 -7.51 -6.98 20.38
N TYR A 194 -6.86 -6.47 19.34
CA TYR A 194 -5.42 -6.64 19.10
C TYR A 194 -4.55 -5.95 20.17
N PHE A 195 -4.84 -4.69 20.49
CA PHE A 195 -4.08 -3.91 21.48
C PHE A 195 -4.32 -4.35 22.93
N VAL A 196 -5.41 -5.07 23.17
CA VAL A 196 -5.84 -5.55 24.49
C VAL A 196 -5.30 -6.93 24.85
N ALA A 197 -5.00 -7.75 23.85
CA ALA A 197 -4.65 -9.16 24.02
C ALA A 197 -3.16 -9.41 24.35
N GLN A 198 -2.37 -8.35 24.60
CA GLN A 198 -0.97 -8.42 25.05
C GLN A 198 -0.82 -8.39 26.57
#